data_AF-A0A8H2ZW16-F1
#
_entry.id   AF-A0A8H2ZW16-F1
#
_cell.length_a   1.000
_cell.length_b   1.000
_cell.length_c   1.000
_cell.angle_alpha   90.00
_cell.angle_beta   90.00
_cell.angle_gamma   90.00
#
_symmetry.space_group_name_H-M   'P 1'
#
loop_
_entity.id
_entity.type
_entity.pdbx_description
1 polymer ?
#
loop_
_entity_poly.entity_id
_entity_poly.type
_entity_poly.pdbx_seq_one_letter_code
_entity_poly.pdbx_strand_id
1 'polypeptide(L)'
;MKTSITLLLSSIAAQVCATPTLYLAGDSTMALGGGGTGTQGFGEYLKYSLKGINVVNDAKAGRSARSYYNEGRFTTLADSVVAGDYVLFEFGHNDGGSLSTTDNLRTDCFGGGSETCISPVTGETVYTYVFYLLQAGKLITAKGAHLIIASPTPDNPWETGTFGYSSPRFTGYGKSVATTLGSLASFVDHGLYTANIFQSLGASTVDSFYPNDHTHTSPAGANVVAAAFMKGLMCGGSALSAYSKNSTSSIAGSCA
;
A
#
# COMPACT_ATOMS: atom_id res chain seq x y z
N MET A 1 2.52 37.27 55.69
CA MET A 1 2.76 36.07 54.84
C MET A 1 2.51 36.49 53.39
N LYS A 2 3.54 36.45 52.54
CA LYS A 2 3.44 36.86 51.13
C LYS A 2 2.95 35.65 50.31
N THR A 3 1.79 35.78 49.67
CA THR A 3 1.25 34.75 48.78
C THR A 3 1.83 34.96 47.39
N SER A 4 2.77 34.11 46.98
CA SER A 4 3.31 34.11 45.61
C SER A 4 2.37 33.33 44.70
N ILE A 5 1.81 33.99 43.70
CA ILE A 5 1.09 33.39 42.58
C ILE A 5 2.12 33.08 41.49
N THR A 6 2.40 31.79 41.27
CA THR A 6 3.21 31.33 40.14
C THR A 6 2.31 31.24 38.91
N LEU A 7 2.47 32.17 37.97
CA LEU A 7 1.79 32.13 36.68
C LEU A 7 2.56 31.17 35.75
N LEU A 8 2.01 29.97 35.52
CA LEU A 8 2.49 29.05 34.48
C LEU A 8 2.10 29.62 33.11
N LEU A 9 3.07 30.24 32.43
CA LEU A 9 2.96 30.58 31.02
C LEU A 9 3.14 29.31 30.19
N SER A 10 2.02 28.70 29.80
CA SER A 10 2.01 27.65 28.78
C SER A 10 2.38 28.29 27.44
N SER A 11 3.60 28.08 26.98
CA SER A 11 4.02 28.48 25.64
C SER A 11 3.28 27.61 24.62
N ILE A 12 2.21 28.15 24.02
CA ILE A 12 1.61 27.59 22.82
C ILE A 12 2.58 27.90 21.68
N ALA A 13 3.56 27.02 21.47
CA ALA A 13 4.30 27.02 20.22
C ALA A 13 3.28 26.66 19.12
N ALA A 14 2.98 27.61 18.24
CA ALA A 14 2.26 27.32 17.02
C ALA A 14 3.12 26.35 16.23
N GLN A 15 2.76 25.06 16.26
CA GLN A 15 3.34 24.04 15.41
C GLN A 15 3.12 24.50 13.97
N VAL A 16 4.17 24.98 13.31
CA VAL A 16 4.15 25.11 11.86
C VAL A 16 4.05 23.67 11.35
N CYS A 17 2.84 23.22 10.99
CA CYS A 17 2.66 21.90 10.39
C CYS A 17 3.47 21.89 9.10
N ALA A 18 4.61 21.19 9.12
CA ALA A 18 5.31 20.84 7.90
C ALA A 18 4.33 20.14 6.95
N THR A 19 4.44 20.40 5.65
CA THR A 19 3.65 19.69 4.64
C THR A 19 3.88 18.19 4.82
N PRO A 20 2.85 17.38 5.09
CA PRO A 20 3.04 15.95 5.32
C PRO A 20 3.55 15.27 4.05
N THR A 21 4.13 14.09 4.23
CA THR A 21 4.59 13.23 3.16
C THR A 21 3.82 11.92 3.16
N LEU A 22 3.40 11.47 1.97
CA LEU A 22 2.93 10.13 1.71
C LEU A 22 4.09 9.30 1.14
N TYR A 23 4.55 8.32 1.90
CA TYR A 23 5.51 7.32 1.45
C TYR A 23 4.79 6.09 0.90
N LEU A 24 5.22 5.59 -0.25
CA LEU A 24 4.63 4.41 -0.89
C LEU A 24 5.60 3.24 -0.82
N ALA A 25 5.18 2.12 -0.22
CA ALA A 25 5.94 0.87 -0.22
C ALA A 25 5.09 -0.24 -0.85
N GLY A 26 5.62 -0.80 -1.93
CA GLY A 26 4.96 -1.85 -2.69
C GLY A 26 5.87 -2.45 -3.74
N ASP A 27 5.26 -3.10 -4.73
CA ASP A 27 5.95 -3.84 -5.78
C ASP A 27 5.92 -3.14 -7.15
N SER A 28 6.08 -3.90 -8.25
CA SER A 28 6.08 -3.37 -9.61
C SER A 28 4.76 -2.72 -10.00
N THR A 29 3.63 -3.12 -9.43
CA THR A 29 2.33 -2.52 -9.72
C THR A 29 2.21 -1.10 -9.18
N MET A 30 3.06 -0.71 -8.23
CA MET A 30 3.12 0.63 -7.63
C MET A 30 4.35 1.44 -8.07
N ALA A 31 5.48 0.77 -8.36
CA ALA A 31 6.78 1.40 -8.60
C ALA A 31 6.89 2.18 -9.91
N LEU A 32 7.75 3.20 -9.90
CA LEU A 32 8.20 3.88 -11.11
C LEU A 32 8.80 2.87 -12.10
N GLY A 33 8.31 2.89 -13.33
CA GLY A 33 8.73 2.01 -14.42
C GLY A 33 8.01 0.66 -14.44
N GLY A 34 7.07 0.41 -13.52
CA GLY A 34 6.24 -0.78 -13.53
C GLY A 34 7.04 -2.10 -13.50
N GLY A 35 6.69 -3.01 -14.40
CA GLY A 35 7.43 -4.25 -14.71
C GLY A 35 8.48 -4.09 -15.83
N GLY A 36 8.72 -2.87 -16.32
CA GLY A 36 9.64 -2.59 -17.42
C GLY A 36 8.98 -1.84 -18.59
N THR A 37 9.59 -1.98 -19.77
CA THR A 37 9.23 -1.22 -20.98
C THR A 37 7.73 -1.24 -21.27
N GLY A 38 7.14 -0.05 -21.43
CA GLY A 38 5.71 0.12 -21.77
C GLY A 38 4.76 0.03 -20.58
N THR A 39 5.25 -0.21 -19.36
CA THR A 39 4.43 -0.32 -18.15
C THR A 39 4.73 0.81 -17.16
N GLN A 40 3.84 1.02 -16.19
CA GLN A 40 4.00 2.00 -15.11
C GLN A 40 3.27 1.51 -13.86
N GLY A 41 3.76 1.87 -12.68
CA GLY A 41 3.07 1.62 -11.42
C GLY A 41 2.08 2.74 -11.06
N PHE A 42 0.99 2.39 -10.38
CA PHE A 42 -0.07 3.34 -10.03
C PHE A 42 0.41 4.46 -9.07
N GLY A 43 1.44 4.19 -8.26
CA GLY A 43 2.02 5.14 -7.32
C GLY A 43 2.48 6.44 -7.99
N GLU A 44 2.91 6.37 -9.25
CA GLU A 44 3.32 7.53 -10.04
C GLU A 44 2.18 8.51 -10.36
N TYR A 45 0.93 8.07 -10.22
CA TYR A 45 -0.24 8.90 -10.49
C TYR A 45 -0.84 9.52 -9.23
N LEU A 46 -0.49 9.05 -8.04
CA LEU A 46 -1.03 9.58 -6.77
C LEU A 46 -0.66 11.06 -6.54
N LYS A 47 0.53 11.49 -7.00
CA LYS A 47 0.94 12.91 -6.97
C LYS A 47 0.02 13.84 -7.79
N TYR A 48 -0.68 13.30 -8.78
CA TYR A 48 -1.66 14.06 -9.55
C TYR A 48 -3.04 14.08 -8.88
N SER A 49 -3.36 13.09 -8.06
CA SER A 49 -4.64 12.97 -7.33
C SER A 49 -4.66 13.70 -5.99
N LEU A 50 -3.48 13.99 -5.41
CA LEU A 50 -3.34 14.61 -4.09
C LEU A 50 -2.78 16.05 -4.16
N LYS A 51 -3.20 16.92 -3.23
CA LYS A 51 -2.75 18.31 -3.08
C LYS A 51 -2.33 18.58 -1.64
N GLY A 52 -1.35 19.46 -1.43
CA GLY A 52 -0.92 19.87 -0.10
C GLY A 52 -0.21 18.77 0.71
N ILE A 53 0.30 17.75 0.02
CA ILE A 53 1.07 16.63 0.57
C ILE A 53 2.16 16.26 -0.44
N ASN A 54 3.35 15.89 0.04
CA ASN A 54 4.41 15.33 -0.80
C ASN A 54 4.16 13.84 -1.06
N VAL A 55 4.59 13.32 -2.20
CA VAL A 55 4.50 11.88 -2.50
C VAL A 55 5.90 11.34 -2.82
N VAL A 56 6.34 10.35 -2.07
CA VAL A 56 7.62 9.65 -2.24
C VAL A 56 7.31 8.19 -2.58
N ASN A 57 7.67 7.77 -3.79
CA ASN A 57 7.42 6.41 -4.25
C ASN A 57 8.65 5.52 -4.02
N ASP A 58 8.65 4.81 -2.88
CA ASP A 58 9.70 3.85 -2.50
C ASP A 58 9.34 2.40 -2.86
N ALA A 59 8.29 2.20 -3.67
CA ALA A 59 7.95 0.89 -4.20
C ALA A 59 9.03 0.36 -5.13
N LYS A 60 9.21 -0.96 -5.14
CA LYS A 60 10.27 -1.59 -5.92
C LYS A 60 9.80 -2.86 -6.61
N ALA A 61 9.98 -2.89 -7.93
CA ALA A 61 9.66 -4.04 -8.76
C ALA A 61 10.23 -5.37 -8.21
N GLY A 62 9.38 -6.39 -8.23
CA GLY A 62 9.69 -7.75 -7.80
C GLY A 62 9.84 -7.95 -6.29
N ARG A 63 9.47 -6.97 -5.45
CA ARG A 63 9.50 -7.13 -3.99
C ARG A 63 8.19 -7.71 -3.47
N SER A 64 8.32 -8.51 -2.42
CA SER A 64 7.30 -8.99 -1.50
C SER A 64 7.51 -8.35 -0.13
N ALA A 65 6.62 -8.57 0.83
CA ALA A 65 6.80 -8.17 2.22
C ALA A 65 8.12 -8.70 2.79
N ARG A 66 8.44 -10.00 2.60
CA ARG A 66 9.72 -10.60 2.98
C ARG A 66 10.92 -9.90 2.37
N SER A 67 10.97 -9.79 1.04
CA SER A 67 12.16 -9.27 0.37
C SER A 67 12.34 -7.76 0.60
N TYR A 68 11.27 -7.00 0.73
CA TYR A 68 11.32 -5.58 1.12
C TYR A 68 11.85 -5.41 2.55
N TYR A 69 11.46 -6.31 3.47
CA TYR A 69 11.99 -6.38 4.83
C TYR A 69 13.48 -6.75 4.86
N ASN A 70 13.87 -7.84 4.20
CA ASN A 70 15.24 -8.34 4.18
C ASN A 70 16.23 -7.34 3.57
N GLU A 71 15.78 -6.53 2.60
CA GLU A 71 16.57 -5.45 2.01
C GLU A 71 16.66 -4.19 2.90
N GLY A 72 16.07 -4.18 4.10
CA GLY A 72 16.11 -3.05 5.03
C GLY A 72 15.29 -1.83 4.59
N ARG A 73 14.41 -2.00 3.59
CA ARG A 73 13.63 -0.88 3.03
C ARG A 73 12.54 -0.40 3.97
N PHE A 74 11.88 -1.31 4.69
CA PHE A 74 10.95 -0.92 5.75
C PHE A 74 11.64 -0.09 6.84
N THR A 75 12.84 -0.47 7.25
CA THR A 75 13.62 0.28 8.24
C THR A 75 13.97 1.67 7.72
N THR A 76 14.51 1.75 6.50
CA THR A 76 14.86 3.03 5.84
C THR A 76 13.66 3.97 5.72
N LEU A 77 12.51 3.44 5.33
CA LEU A 77 11.26 4.20 5.25
C LEU A 77 10.83 4.67 6.64
N ALA A 78 10.75 3.76 7.62
CA ALA A 78 10.35 4.10 8.98
C ALA A 78 11.28 5.15 9.62
N ASP A 79 12.57 5.14 9.30
CA ASP A 79 13.54 6.14 9.76
C ASP A 79 13.28 7.54 9.17
N SER A 80 12.74 7.62 7.96
CA SER A 80 12.43 8.88 7.27
C SER A 80 11.12 9.52 7.74
N VAL A 81 10.19 8.71 8.24
CA VAL A 81 8.83 9.13 8.63
C VAL A 81 8.83 9.96 9.92
N VAL A 82 8.02 11.02 9.93
CA VAL A 82 7.73 11.85 11.12
C VAL A 82 6.24 11.86 11.47
N ALA A 83 5.89 12.39 12.65
CA ALA A 83 4.50 12.48 13.10
C ALA A 83 3.62 13.26 12.12
N GLY A 84 2.45 12.72 11.77
CA GLY A 84 1.52 13.31 10.81
C GLY A 84 1.75 12.91 9.34
N ASP A 85 2.85 12.22 9.02
CA ASP A 85 3.04 11.62 7.71
C ASP A 85 2.09 10.44 7.47
N TYR A 86 2.01 10.03 6.21
CA TYR A 86 1.26 8.86 5.76
C TYR A 86 2.20 7.85 5.13
N VAL A 87 1.91 6.57 5.33
CA VAL A 87 2.60 5.46 4.64
C VAL A 87 1.57 4.54 4.03
N LEU A 88 1.72 4.21 2.74
CA LEU A 88 0.93 3.22 2.04
C LEU A 88 1.73 1.94 1.87
N PHE A 89 1.23 0.83 2.41
CA PHE A 89 1.72 -0.52 2.13
C PHE A 89 0.78 -1.24 1.18
N GLU A 90 1.31 -1.76 0.08
CA GLU A 90 0.57 -2.65 -0.83
C GLU A 90 1.50 -3.72 -1.40
N PHE A 91 1.33 -4.95 -0.95
CA PHE A 91 2.10 -6.13 -1.35
C PHE A 91 1.17 -7.33 -1.47
N GLY A 92 1.57 -8.32 -2.27
CA GLY A 92 0.87 -9.60 -2.39
C GLY A 92 1.15 -10.32 -3.71
N HIS A 93 1.56 -9.60 -4.77
CA HIS A 93 1.87 -10.20 -6.08
C HIS A 93 3.08 -11.13 -6.04
N ASN A 94 4.10 -10.79 -5.25
CA ASN A 94 5.36 -11.54 -5.18
C ASN A 94 5.48 -12.43 -3.94
N ASP A 95 4.50 -12.36 -3.04
CA ASP A 95 4.53 -12.93 -1.69
C ASP A 95 4.14 -14.42 -1.67
N GLY A 96 3.53 -14.89 -2.77
CA GLY A 96 3.21 -16.29 -2.99
C GLY A 96 4.40 -17.15 -3.44
N GLY A 97 4.12 -18.40 -3.78
CA GLY A 97 5.12 -19.38 -4.21
C GLY A 97 5.27 -20.53 -3.21
N SER A 98 6.42 -21.20 -3.23
CA SER A 98 6.73 -22.35 -2.40
C SER A 98 8.11 -22.22 -1.77
N LEU A 99 8.18 -22.42 -0.45
CA LEU A 99 9.45 -22.54 0.28
C LEU A 99 10.00 -23.95 0.10
N SER A 100 10.58 -24.20 -1.08
CA SER A 100 11.25 -25.45 -1.46
C SER A 100 12.73 -25.20 -1.75
N THR A 101 13.43 -26.20 -2.31
CA THR A 101 14.80 -26.03 -2.82
C THR A 101 14.91 -25.04 -3.98
N THR A 102 13.79 -24.50 -4.47
CA THR A 102 13.72 -23.43 -5.47
C THR A 102 13.05 -22.17 -4.90
N ASP A 103 13.15 -21.92 -3.59
CA ASP A 103 12.68 -20.66 -2.97
C ASP A 103 13.23 -19.46 -3.74
N ASN A 104 12.30 -18.60 -4.19
CA ASN A 104 12.61 -17.42 -5.00
C ASN A 104 13.03 -16.20 -4.15
N LEU A 105 13.19 -16.41 -2.83
CA LEU A 105 13.58 -15.41 -1.82
C LEU A 105 12.55 -14.29 -1.60
N ARG A 106 11.32 -14.50 -2.10
CA ARG A 106 10.20 -13.57 -1.98
C ARG A 106 9.01 -14.20 -1.27
N THR A 107 8.80 -15.50 -1.46
CA THR A 107 7.72 -16.24 -0.81
C THR A 107 7.76 -16.06 0.70
N ASP A 108 6.65 -15.62 1.28
CA ASP A 108 6.47 -15.53 2.73
C ASP A 108 6.16 -16.90 3.33
N CYS A 109 6.33 -17.05 4.64
CA CYS A 109 5.80 -18.20 5.36
C CYS A 109 4.28 -18.17 5.34
N PHE A 110 3.66 -19.32 5.08
CA PHE A 110 2.21 -19.43 5.09
C PHE A 110 1.67 -19.30 6.53
N GLY A 111 0.72 -18.41 6.73
CA GLY A 111 0.15 -18.15 8.06
C GLY A 111 -0.36 -16.73 8.19
N GLY A 112 -1.30 -16.52 9.12
CA GLY A 112 -1.89 -15.21 9.42
C GLY A 112 -1.40 -14.60 10.73
N GLY A 113 -0.48 -15.27 11.43
CA GLY A 113 0.00 -14.91 12.75
C GLY A 113 1.53 -14.90 12.83
N SER A 114 2.08 -15.54 13.86
CA SER A 114 3.51 -15.57 14.17
C SER A 114 4.22 -16.82 13.69
N GLU A 115 3.66 -17.53 12.70
CA GLU A 115 4.28 -18.71 12.12
C GLU A 115 5.65 -18.36 11.50
N THR A 116 6.55 -19.33 11.53
CA THR A 116 7.88 -19.22 10.95
C THR A 116 8.18 -20.44 10.12
N CYS A 117 8.84 -20.22 9.00
CA CYS A 117 9.34 -21.23 8.10
C CYS A 117 10.87 -21.10 8.01
N ILE A 118 11.54 -22.05 7.38
CA ILE A 118 12.97 -21.97 7.07
C ILE A 118 13.12 -22.03 5.55
N SER A 119 13.85 -21.09 4.96
CA SER A 119 14.18 -21.16 3.53
C SER A 119 15.11 -22.35 3.27
N PRO A 120 14.74 -23.32 2.42
CA PRO A 120 15.64 -24.42 2.08
C PRO A 120 16.84 -23.99 1.22
N VAL A 121 16.81 -22.76 0.67
CA VAL A 121 17.89 -22.21 -0.17
C VAL A 121 18.91 -21.45 0.67
N THR A 122 18.47 -20.60 1.60
CA THR A 122 19.39 -19.75 2.39
C THR A 122 19.57 -20.21 3.83
N GLY A 123 18.67 -21.05 4.35
CA GLY A 123 18.63 -21.43 5.76
C GLY A 123 18.05 -20.34 6.68
N GLU A 124 17.59 -19.21 6.13
CA GLU A 124 17.04 -18.12 6.94
C GLU A 124 15.67 -18.46 7.53
N THR A 125 15.34 -17.85 8.67
CA THR A 125 13.97 -17.81 9.17
C THR A 125 13.12 -16.90 8.30
N VAL A 126 12.05 -17.46 7.75
CA VAL A 126 11.05 -16.75 6.95
C VAL A 126 9.80 -16.56 7.81
N TYR A 127 9.33 -15.33 7.93
CA TYR A 127 8.13 -14.97 8.68
C TYR A 127 6.90 -14.86 7.77
N THR A 128 5.72 -14.71 8.36
CA THR A 128 4.48 -14.47 7.62
C THR A 128 4.41 -13.05 7.04
N TYR A 129 3.61 -12.89 6.00
CA TYR A 129 3.21 -11.58 5.46
C TYR A 129 2.76 -10.60 6.58
N VAL A 130 1.90 -11.09 7.48
CA VAL A 130 1.35 -10.32 8.60
C VAL A 130 2.46 -9.87 9.54
N PHE A 131 3.42 -10.76 9.85
CA PHE A 131 4.55 -10.41 10.70
C PHE A 131 5.37 -9.26 10.10
N TYR A 132 5.77 -9.36 8.83
CA TYR A 132 6.61 -8.34 8.20
C TYR A 132 5.95 -6.95 8.22
N LEU A 133 4.67 -6.88 7.83
CA LEU A 133 3.95 -5.61 7.83
C LEU A 133 3.69 -5.09 9.26
N LEU A 134 3.44 -5.97 10.24
CA LEU A 134 3.28 -5.56 11.64
C LEU A 134 4.55 -4.96 12.23
N GLN A 135 5.74 -5.51 11.92
CA GLN A 135 7.00 -4.96 12.44
C GLN A 135 7.21 -3.54 11.93
N ALA A 136 7.11 -3.33 10.62
CA ALA A 136 7.25 -2.01 10.02
C ALA A 136 6.14 -1.05 10.47
N GLY A 137 4.90 -1.52 10.50
CA GLY A 137 3.74 -0.73 10.91
C GLY A 137 3.83 -0.23 12.36
N LYS A 138 4.35 -1.04 13.29
CA LYS A 138 4.59 -0.61 14.68
C LYS A 138 5.62 0.52 14.77
N LEU A 139 6.69 0.46 13.98
CA LEU A 139 7.70 1.53 13.95
C LEU A 139 7.10 2.84 13.43
N ILE A 140 6.30 2.77 12.36
CA ILE A 140 5.63 3.91 11.74
C ILE A 140 4.62 4.55 12.71
N THR A 141 3.72 3.75 13.28
CA THR A 141 2.67 4.27 14.15
C THR A 141 3.20 4.76 15.50
N ALA A 142 4.29 4.17 16.02
CA ALA A 142 4.98 4.67 17.21
C ALA A 142 5.54 6.10 17.04
N LYS A 143 5.85 6.50 15.79
CA LYS A 143 6.26 7.88 15.46
C LYS A 143 5.08 8.83 15.25
N GLY A 144 3.83 8.36 15.38
CA GLY A 144 2.63 9.17 15.16
C GLY A 144 2.28 9.37 13.68
N ALA A 145 2.81 8.55 12.78
CA ALA A 145 2.42 8.54 11.37
C ALA A 145 1.24 7.58 11.13
N HIS A 146 0.46 7.88 10.09
CA HIS A 146 -0.71 7.12 9.69
C HIS A 146 -0.31 6.03 8.68
N LEU A 147 -0.59 4.77 9.01
CA LEU A 147 -0.41 3.66 8.08
C LEU A 147 -1.71 3.38 7.31
N ILE A 148 -1.58 3.19 6.01
CA ILE A 148 -2.65 2.71 5.13
C ILE A 148 -2.15 1.38 4.56
N ILE A 149 -2.94 0.33 4.74
CA ILE A 149 -2.67 -0.98 4.15
C ILE A 149 -3.71 -1.19 3.06
N ALA A 150 -3.25 -1.38 1.83
CA ALA A 150 -4.10 -1.68 0.71
C ALA A 150 -4.00 -3.15 0.30
N SER A 151 -5.13 -3.72 -0.14
CA SER A 151 -5.12 -5.04 -0.77
C SER A 151 -4.40 -4.99 -2.13
N PRO A 152 -3.80 -6.11 -2.59
CA PRO A 152 -3.15 -6.15 -3.90
C PRO A 152 -4.14 -5.83 -5.01
N THR A 153 -3.68 -5.11 -6.03
CA THR A 153 -4.43 -4.98 -7.30
C THR A 153 -4.71 -6.36 -7.90
N PRO A 154 -5.80 -6.52 -8.67
CA PRO A 154 -5.98 -7.74 -9.46
C PRO A 154 -4.94 -7.82 -10.59
N ASP A 155 -4.54 -9.04 -10.95
CA ASP A 155 -4.10 -9.34 -12.33
C ASP A 155 -5.28 -9.08 -13.29
N ASN A 156 -5.07 -9.17 -14.60
CA ASN A 156 -6.09 -8.90 -15.60
C ASN A 156 -7.35 -9.79 -15.38
N PRO A 157 -8.46 -9.25 -14.86
CA PRO A 157 -9.63 -10.06 -14.53
C PRO A 157 -10.42 -10.48 -15.77
N TRP A 158 -10.06 -9.96 -16.96
CA TRP A 158 -10.65 -10.30 -18.24
C TRP A 158 -9.79 -11.23 -19.10
N GLU A 159 -8.65 -11.71 -18.58
CA GLU A 159 -7.65 -12.52 -19.33
C GLU A 159 -8.27 -13.71 -20.08
N THR A 160 -9.30 -14.33 -19.50
CA THR A 160 -9.99 -15.50 -20.09
C THR A 160 -11.15 -15.14 -21.04
N GLY A 161 -11.39 -13.86 -21.29
CA GLY A 161 -12.54 -13.33 -22.03
C GLY A 161 -13.82 -13.21 -21.20
N THR A 162 -13.85 -13.73 -19.98
CA THR A 162 -14.94 -13.55 -19.00
C THR A 162 -14.38 -12.89 -17.75
N PHE A 163 -15.12 -11.93 -17.19
CA PHE A 163 -14.70 -11.26 -15.95
C PHE A 163 -14.66 -12.24 -14.77
N GLY A 164 -13.53 -12.30 -14.09
CA GLY A 164 -13.34 -13.04 -12.85
C GLY A 164 -12.44 -12.29 -11.89
N TYR A 165 -12.91 -12.06 -10.67
CA TYR A 165 -12.12 -11.53 -9.58
C TYR A 165 -12.42 -12.28 -8.28
N SER A 166 -11.35 -12.65 -7.57
CA SER A 166 -11.43 -13.10 -6.19
C SER A 166 -10.28 -12.49 -5.41
N SER A 167 -10.57 -12.01 -4.20
CA SER A 167 -9.54 -11.39 -3.37
C SER A 167 -8.49 -12.44 -2.98
N PRO A 168 -7.18 -12.18 -3.19
CA PRO A 168 -6.15 -13.09 -2.72
C PRO A 168 -6.13 -13.13 -1.19
N ARG A 169 -5.55 -14.19 -0.61
CA ARG A 169 -5.43 -14.33 0.86
C ARG A 169 -4.75 -13.11 1.53
N PHE A 170 -3.86 -12.44 0.81
CA PHE A 170 -3.14 -11.25 1.26
C PHE A 170 -4.08 -10.06 1.55
N THR A 171 -5.25 -9.99 0.91
CA THR A 171 -6.30 -9.02 1.24
C THR A 171 -6.74 -9.17 2.69
N GLY A 172 -7.08 -10.40 3.09
CA GLY A 172 -7.48 -10.70 4.47
C GLY A 172 -6.35 -10.46 5.48
N TYR A 173 -5.12 -10.79 5.10
CA TYR A 173 -3.93 -10.55 5.93
C TYR A 173 -3.63 -9.06 6.10
N GLY A 174 -3.66 -8.25 5.04
CA GLY A 174 -3.48 -6.80 5.14
C GLY A 174 -4.54 -6.15 6.03
N LYS A 175 -5.79 -6.59 5.92
CA LYS A 175 -6.88 -6.14 6.79
C LYS A 175 -6.66 -6.49 8.26
N SER A 176 -6.12 -7.67 8.57
CA SER A 176 -5.81 -8.05 9.96
C SER A 176 -4.65 -7.23 10.54
N VAL A 177 -3.64 -6.88 9.74
CA VAL A 177 -2.55 -6.00 10.16
C VAL A 177 -3.09 -4.62 10.54
N ALA A 178 -3.93 -4.01 9.68
CA ALA A 178 -4.51 -2.70 9.95
C ALA A 178 -5.38 -2.71 11.22
N THR A 179 -6.19 -3.75 11.38
CA THR A 179 -7.02 -3.95 12.58
C THR A 179 -6.15 -4.05 13.85
N THR A 180 -5.03 -4.77 13.78
CA THR A 180 -4.12 -4.98 14.92
C THR A 180 -3.38 -3.71 15.34
N LEU A 181 -3.02 -2.85 14.39
CA LEU A 181 -2.30 -1.59 14.66
C LEU A 181 -3.22 -0.48 15.17
N GLY A 182 -4.53 -0.63 15.04
CA GLY A 182 -5.52 0.25 15.67
C GLY A 182 -5.65 1.61 15.00
N SER A 183 -5.83 2.67 15.80
CA SER A 183 -6.36 3.96 15.32
C SER A 183 -5.48 4.74 14.35
N LEU A 184 -4.18 4.43 14.27
CA LEU A 184 -3.27 5.04 13.29
C LEU A 184 -3.13 4.20 12.02
N ALA A 185 -3.79 3.05 11.92
CA ALA A 185 -3.79 2.21 10.74
C ALA A 185 -5.18 2.13 10.12
N SER A 186 -5.24 2.07 8.80
CA SER A 186 -6.49 1.91 8.03
C SER A 186 -6.29 0.89 6.91
N PHE A 187 -7.39 0.29 6.46
CA PHE A 187 -7.40 -0.66 5.36
C PHE A 187 -8.19 -0.11 4.17
N VAL A 188 -7.64 -0.25 2.97
CA VAL A 188 -8.32 0.07 1.70
C VAL A 188 -8.37 -1.19 0.85
N ASP A 189 -9.56 -1.63 0.45
CA ASP A 189 -9.69 -2.78 -0.45
C ASP A 189 -9.44 -2.38 -1.92
N HIS A 190 -8.21 -1.92 -2.21
CA HIS A 190 -7.82 -1.42 -3.52
C HIS A 190 -8.06 -2.46 -4.63
N GLY A 191 -7.78 -3.73 -4.37
CA GLY A 191 -8.09 -4.83 -5.27
C GLY A 191 -9.56 -4.86 -5.72
N LEU A 192 -10.51 -4.76 -4.77
CA LEU A 192 -11.94 -4.77 -5.07
C LEU A 192 -12.36 -3.53 -5.87
N TYR A 193 -11.91 -2.33 -5.48
CA TYR A 193 -12.23 -1.10 -6.21
C TYR A 193 -11.68 -1.13 -7.64
N THR A 194 -10.49 -1.68 -7.83
CA THR A 194 -9.87 -1.86 -9.15
C THR A 194 -10.63 -2.89 -9.99
N ALA A 195 -11.01 -4.03 -9.40
CA ALA A 195 -11.81 -5.03 -10.09
C ALA A 195 -13.17 -4.47 -10.54
N ASN A 196 -13.85 -3.68 -9.70
CA ASN A 196 -15.14 -3.07 -10.02
C ASN A 196 -15.03 -2.08 -11.19
N ILE A 197 -14.01 -1.21 -11.22
CA ILE A 197 -13.84 -0.28 -12.36
C ILE A 197 -13.47 -1.06 -13.63
N PHE A 198 -12.61 -2.07 -13.54
CA PHE A 198 -12.27 -2.93 -14.69
C PHE A 198 -13.48 -3.69 -15.24
N GLN A 199 -14.39 -4.16 -14.38
CA GLN A 199 -15.64 -4.75 -14.82
C GLN A 199 -16.47 -3.76 -15.67
N SER A 200 -16.55 -2.50 -15.22
CA SER A 200 -17.33 -1.47 -15.91
C SER A 200 -16.71 -1.01 -17.24
N LEU A 201 -15.39 -1.10 -17.39
CA LEU A 201 -14.66 -0.69 -18.60
C LEU A 201 -14.70 -1.76 -19.71
N GLY A 202 -14.95 -3.02 -19.33
CA GLY A 202 -15.06 -4.16 -20.24
C GLY A 202 -13.70 -4.68 -20.77
N ALA A 203 -13.73 -5.91 -21.28
CA ALA A 203 -12.54 -6.68 -21.68
C ALA A 203 -11.60 -5.90 -22.61
N SER A 204 -12.10 -5.39 -23.74
CA SER A 204 -11.24 -4.71 -24.73
C SER A 204 -10.45 -3.54 -24.15
N THR A 205 -11.05 -2.75 -23.25
CA THR A 205 -10.37 -1.64 -22.60
C THR A 205 -9.33 -2.15 -21.60
N VAL A 206 -9.72 -3.11 -20.76
CA VAL A 206 -8.84 -3.63 -19.70
C VAL A 206 -7.68 -4.41 -20.28
N ASP A 207 -7.87 -5.24 -21.29
CA ASP A 207 -6.79 -5.95 -21.98
C ASP A 207 -5.75 -4.99 -22.56
N SER A 208 -6.18 -3.81 -23.04
CA SER A 208 -5.26 -2.76 -23.51
C SER A 208 -4.40 -2.14 -22.38
N PHE A 209 -4.80 -2.34 -21.12
CA PHE A 209 -3.99 -1.95 -19.97
C PHE A 209 -2.87 -2.93 -19.67
N TYR A 210 -2.84 -4.13 -20.27
CA TYR A 210 -1.87 -5.18 -19.96
C TYR A 210 -1.03 -5.51 -21.20
N PRO A 211 -0.07 -4.63 -21.59
CA PRO A 211 0.59 -4.70 -22.89
C PRO A 211 1.58 -5.86 -23.04
N ASN A 212 2.08 -6.39 -21.92
CA ASN A 212 3.18 -7.37 -21.91
C ASN A 212 2.79 -8.69 -21.24
N ASP A 213 2.04 -8.62 -20.15
CA ASP A 213 1.59 -9.73 -19.32
C ASP A 213 0.33 -9.33 -18.54
N HIS A 214 -0.25 -10.26 -17.77
CA HIS A 214 -1.48 -10.03 -17.04
C HIS A 214 -1.35 -9.26 -15.72
N THR A 215 -0.16 -8.79 -15.32
CA THR A 215 0.06 -8.12 -14.01
C THR A 215 0.44 -6.66 -14.19
N HIS A 216 1.32 -6.35 -15.14
CA HIS A 216 1.93 -5.03 -15.25
C HIS A 216 1.14 -4.10 -16.16
N THR A 217 0.56 -3.06 -15.55
CA THR A 217 -0.29 -2.11 -16.25
C THR A 217 0.51 -1.13 -17.14
N SER A 218 -0.06 -0.77 -18.28
CA SER A 218 0.35 0.39 -19.09
C SER A 218 0.16 1.69 -18.30
N PRO A 219 0.77 2.81 -18.74
CA PRO A 219 0.51 4.14 -18.17
C PRO A 219 -0.98 4.48 -18.01
N ALA A 220 -1.82 4.14 -18.99
CA ALA A 220 -3.26 4.39 -18.93
C ALA A 220 -3.94 3.52 -17.85
N GLY A 221 -3.58 2.23 -17.79
CA GLY A 221 -4.09 1.32 -16.75
C GLY A 221 -3.68 1.73 -15.35
N ALA A 222 -2.41 2.08 -15.16
CA ALA A 222 -1.87 2.54 -13.89
C ALA A 222 -2.58 3.80 -13.36
N ASN A 223 -2.98 4.71 -14.25
CA ASN A 223 -3.78 5.88 -13.88
C ASN A 223 -5.20 5.49 -13.43
N VAL A 224 -5.84 4.51 -14.09
CA VAL A 224 -7.15 3.98 -13.67
C VAL A 224 -7.05 3.29 -12.31
N VAL A 225 -6.01 2.48 -12.09
CA VAL A 225 -5.73 1.83 -10.80
C VAL A 225 -5.54 2.88 -9.70
N ALA A 226 -4.75 3.92 -9.95
CA ALA A 226 -4.57 5.01 -8.98
C ALA A 226 -5.90 5.73 -8.64
N ALA A 227 -6.78 5.92 -9.62
CA ALA A 227 -8.11 6.47 -9.39
C ALA A 227 -8.98 5.53 -8.54
N ALA A 228 -8.89 4.21 -8.76
CA ALA A 228 -9.58 3.20 -7.96
C ALA A 228 -9.10 3.18 -6.51
N PHE A 229 -7.78 3.28 -6.27
CA PHE A 229 -7.23 3.47 -4.93
C PHE A 229 -7.84 4.70 -4.25
N MET A 230 -7.83 5.85 -4.93
CA MET A 230 -8.38 7.09 -4.38
C MET A 230 -9.88 6.96 -4.09
N LYS A 231 -10.64 6.26 -4.94
CA LYS A 231 -12.05 5.97 -4.68
C LYS A 231 -12.22 5.17 -3.38
N GLY A 232 -11.49 4.06 -3.24
CA GLY A 232 -11.54 3.21 -2.06
C GLY A 232 -11.12 3.95 -0.78
N LEU A 233 -10.03 4.72 -0.85
CA LEU A 233 -9.53 5.57 0.23
C LEU A 233 -10.59 6.56 0.73
N MET A 234 -11.28 7.23 -0.20
CA MET A 234 -12.29 8.23 0.11
C MET A 234 -13.59 7.60 0.64
N CYS A 235 -14.03 6.48 0.06
CA CYS A 235 -15.20 5.74 0.54
C CYS A 235 -14.95 5.13 1.94
N GLY A 236 -13.71 4.75 2.24
CA GLY A 236 -13.31 4.22 3.54
C GLY A 236 -13.10 5.29 4.63
N GLY A 237 -13.23 6.58 4.31
CA GLY A 237 -13.09 7.67 5.28
C GLY A 237 -11.67 7.87 5.84
N SER A 238 -10.63 7.45 5.09
CA SER A 238 -9.24 7.65 5.52
C SER A 238 -8.90 9.13 5.70
N ALA A 239 -8.09 9.46 6.71
CA ALA A 239 -7.62 10.83 6.95
C ALA A 239 -6.84 11.41 5.75
N LEU A 240 -6.19 10.57 4.94
CA LEU A 240 -5.50 11.01 3.72
C LEU A 240 -6.47 11.62 2.69
N SER A 241 -7.77 11.31 2.75
CA SER A 241 -8.78 11.87 1.84
C SER A 241 -8.90 13.40 1.92
N ALA A 242 -8.49 14.02 3.03
CA ALA A 242 -8.43 15.47 3.18
C ALA A 242 -7.51 16.14 2.15
N TYR A 243 -6.54 15.40 1.61
CA TYR A 243 -5.59 15.87 0.60
C TYR A 243 -6.04 15.56 -0.83
N SER A 244 -7.22 14.97 -1.04
CA SER A 244 -7.73 14.70 -2.39
C SER A 244 -7.98 15.99 -3.17
N LYS A 245 -7.60 16.03 -4.45
CA LYS A 245 -7.99 17.11 -5.38
C LYS A 245 -9.45 17.03 -5.79
N ASN A 246 -10.00 15.82 -5.80
CA ASN A 246 -11.30 15.48 -6.36
C ASN A 246 -12.28 15.10 -5.25
N SER A 247 -13.58 15.33 -5.45
CA SER A 247 -14.61 14.79 -4.57
C SER A 247 -14.79 13.29 -4.84
N THR A 248 -15.32 12.53 -3.87
CA THR A 248 -15.57 11.10 -4.07
C THR A 248 -16.50 10.85 -5.27
N SER A 249 -17.46 11.76 -5.50
CA SER A 249 -18.41 11.70 -6.62
C SER A 249 -17.78 11.93 -7.99
N SER A 250 -16.65 12.63 -8.07
CA SER A 250 -15.99 12.89 -9.36
C SER A 250 -15.01 11.80 -9.77
N ILE A 251 -14.73 10.83 -8.90
CA ILE A 251 -13.93 9.64 -9.21
C ILE A 251 -14.89 8.50 -9.59
N ALA A 252 -14.64 7.88 -10.74
CA ALA A 252 -15.47 6.79 -11.27
C ALA A 252 -15.59 5.61 -10.29
N GLY A 253 -16.69 4.85 -10.43
CA GLY A 253 -17.05 3.76 -9.52
C GLY A 253 -17.96 4.18 -8.37
N SER A 254 -18.38 3.22 -7.56
CA SER A 254 -19.27 3.39 -6.41
C SER A 254 -18.56 2.99 -5.11
N CYS A 255 -18.97 3.57 -3.98
CA CYS A 255 -18.57 3.04 -2.67
C CYS A 255 -19.26 1.68 -2.46
N ALA A 256 -18.49 0.71 -1.96
CA ALA A 256 -18.97 -0.63 -1.60
C ALA A 256 -19.85 -0.61 -0.34
#